data_AF-A0A4Q2M7C7-F1
#
_entry.id   AF-A0A4Q2M7C7-F1
#
_cell.length_a   1.000
_cell.length_b   1.000
_cell.length_c   1.000
_cell.angle_alpha   90.00
_cell.angle_beta   90.00
_cell.angle_gamma   90.00
#
_symmetry.space_group_name_H-M   'P 1'
#
loop_
_entity.id
_entity.type
_entity.pdbx_description
1 polymer ?
#
loop_
_entity_poly.entity_id
_entity_poly.type
_entity_poly.pdbx_seq_one_letter_code
_entity_poly.pdbx_strand_id
1 'polypeptide(L)'
;MLIANDADVVIEGLAGQYGLPRWLFSELADARGRATPSATFHAGSFPVVLFSPGLGSSRWLASTWATELASHGAIVVALDHPFDAAATRILDGAIAMSGLVATGDATEDNRNAASWTETRAKDLSALLDALVAAKQHNPVLAGADMDRVVVVGHSLGGAAALLAGGTDLRVDGVADIDGMPRFSGE
;
A
#
# COMPACT_ATOMS: atom_id res chain seq x y z
N MET A 1 -6.40 0.40 17.05
CA MET A 1 -4.99 0.82 17.10
C MET A 1 -4.35 0.34 15.81
N LEU A 2 -4.25 1.21 14.81
CA LEU A 2 -3.71 0.81 13.51
C LEU A 2 -2.18 0.93 13.53
N ILE A 3 -1.59 2.06 13.92
CA ILE A 3 -0.16 2.33 13.69
C ILE A 3 0.82 1.63 14.67
N ALA A 4 0.38 1.16 15.84
CA ALA A 4 1.29 0.90 16.96
C ALA A 4 2.33 -0.23 16.80
N ASN A 5 2.11 -1.24 15.94
CA ASN A 5 3.08 -2.34 15.84
C ASN A 5 4.31 -1.98 15.00
N ASP A 6 4.17 -1.04 14.05
CA ASP A 6 5.26 -0.59 13.18
C ASP A 6 5.55 0.92 13.32
N ALA A 7 4.94 1.60 14.29
CA ALA A 7 5.08 3.05 14.48
C ALA A 7 6.55 3.49 14.53
N ASP A 8 7.37 2.80 15.31
CA ASP A 8 8.80 3.10 15.43
C ASP A 8 9.55 2.96 14.11
N VAL A 9 9.21 1.94 13.31
CA VAL A 9 9.83 1.69 12.00
C VAL A 9 9.49 2.82 11.04
N VAL A 10 8.21 3.22 11.02
CA VAL A 10 7.71 4.30 10.16
C VAL A 10 8.30 5.65 10.59
N ILE A 11 8.39 5.92 11.89
CA ILE A 11 8.99 7.14 12.44
C ILE A 11 10.48 7.22 12.07
N GLU A 12 11.21 6.12 12.22
CA GLU A 12 12.63 6.05 11.84
C GLU A 12 12.81 6.27 10.33
N GLY A 13 11.98 5.60 9.51
CA GLY A 13 11.96 5.76 8.06
C GLY A 13 11.71 7.20 7.62
N LEU A 14 10.66 7.85 8.14
CA LEU A 14 10.32 9.23 7.80
C LEU A 14 11.40 10.21 8.28
N ALA A 15 11.93 10.03 9.50
CA ALA A 15 13.01 10.86 10.03
C ALA A 15 14.25 10.79 9.13
N GLY A 16 14.67 9.57 8.76
CA GLY A 16 15.79 9.35 7.86
C GLY A 16 15.57 9.94 6.46
N GLN A 17 14.38 9.70 5.88
CA GLN A 17 14.03 10.15 4.54
C GLN A 17 14.03 11.68 4.40
N TYR A 18 13.50 12.39 5.40
CA TYR A 18 13.44 13.86 5.36
C TYR A 18 14.66 14.54 6.00
N GLY A 19 15.58 13.79 6.62
CA GLY A 19 16.70 14.36 7.38
C GLY A 19 16.24 15.18 8.60
N LEU A 20 15.10 14.82 9.18
CA LEU A 20 14.46 15.53 10.28
C LEU A 20 14.56 14.73 11.59
N PRO A 21 14.58 15.39 12.76
CA PRO A 21 14.59 14.70 14.04
C PRO A 21 13.34 13.82 14.23
N ARG A 22 13.53 12.62 14.81
CA ARG A 22 12.43 11.66 15.10
C ARG A 22 11.26 12.25 15.88
N TRP A 23 11.51 13.17 16.81
CA TRP A 23 10.47 13.77 17.64
C TRP A 23 9.44 14.56 16.83
N LEU A 24 9.75 14.98 15.61
CA LEU A 24 8.77 15.64 14.74
C LEU A 24 7.66 14.67 14.28
N PHE A 25 7.93 13.37 14.33
CA PHE A 25 7.01 12.31 13.92
C PHE A 25 6.47 11.49 15.10
N SER A 26 6.86 11.79 16.36
CA SER A 26 6.52 10.95 17.52
C SER A 26 5.01 10.82 17.74
N GLU A 27 4.25 11.87 17.44
CA GLU A 27 2.78 11.87 17.56
C GLU A 27 2.10 10.82 16.65
N LEU A 28 2.79 10.31 15.61
CA LEU A 28 2.27 9.21 14.79
C LEU A 28 2.11 7.92 15.61
N ALA A 29 2.93 7.70 16.63
CA ALA A 29 2.81 6.54 17.52
C ALA A 29 1.53 6.57 18.36
N ASP A 30 1.07 7.77 18.70
CA ASP A 30 -0.13 7.98 19.51
C ASP A 30 -1.41 8.06 18.67
N ALA A 31 -1.29 8.20 17.35
CA ALA A 31 -2.42 8.31 16.44
C ALA A 31 -3.31 7.05 16.47
N ARG A 32 -4.61 7.28 16.72
CA ARG A 32 -5.62 6.20 16.80
C ARG A 32 -6.61 6.26 15.65
N GLY A 33 -6.67 5.17 14.89
CA GLY A 33 -7.75 4.92 13.93
C GLY A 33 -9.02 4.39 14.59
N ARG A 34 -10.12 4.35 13.82
CA ARG A 34 -11.45 3.87 14.30
C ARG A 34 -11.63 2.35 14.22
N ALA A 35 -10.68 1.62 13.65
CA ALA A 35 -10.73 0.16 13.56
C ALA A 35 -10.34 -0.52 14.89
N THR A 36 -11.10 -1.56 15.24
CA THR A 36 -10.86 -2.43 16.39
C THR A 36 -9.98 -3.61 15.97
N PRO A 37 -8.75 -3.75 16.52
CA PRO A 37 -7.88 -4.89 16.22
C PRO A 37 -8.53 -6.21 16.62
N SER A 38 -8.33 -7.25 15.82
CA SER A 38 -8.81 -8.61 16.10
C SER A 38 -10.30 -8.71 16.42
N ALA A 39 -11.11 -7.79 15.88
CA ALA A 39 -12.56 -7.87 15.97
C ALA A 39 -13.07 -9.12 15.22
N THR A 40 -14.23 -9.63 15.65
CA THR A 40 -14.89 -10.72 14.95
C THR A 40 -15.34 -10.27 13.56
N PHE A 41 -15.03 -11.05 12.54
CA PHE A 41 -15.45 -10.78 11.17
C PHE A 41 -16.93 -11.05 10.98
N HIS A 42 -17.61 -10.17 10.26
CA HIS A 42 -18.98 -10.42 9.83
C HIS A 42 -19.01 -11.49 8.74
N ALA A 43 -20.02 -12.37 8.78
CA ALA A 43 -20.29 -13.28 7.68
C ALA A 43 -20.84 -12.50 6.47
N GLY A 44 -20.41 -12.86 5.26
CA GLY A 44 -20.84 -12.18 4.04
C GLY A 44 -19.86 -12.37 2.89
N SER A 45 -20.11 -11.65 1.80
CA SER A 45 -19.23 -11.54 0.64
C SER A 45 -19.00 -10.06 0.34
N PHE A 46 -17.76 -9.61 0.52
CA PHE A 46 -17.35 -8.21 0.49
C PHE A 46 -16.30 -7.99 -0.60
N PRO A 47 -16.41 -6.92 -1.42
CA PRO A 47 -15.38 -6.58 -2.39
C PRO A 47 -14.04 -6.32 -1.70
N VAL A 48 -12.95 -6.64 -2.41
CA VAL A 48 -11.58 -6.41 -1.93
C VAL A 48 -11.05 -5.13 -2.57
N VAL A 49 -10.51 -4.24 -1.74
CA VAL A 49 -9.85 -3.01 -2.17
C VAL A 49 -8.39 -3.09 -1.82
N LEU A 50 -7.52 -3.18 -2.83
CA LEU A 50 -6.08 -3.09 -2.65
C LEU A 50 -5.66 -1.62 -2.65
N PHE A 51 -4.71 -1.24 -1.80
CA PHE A 51 -4.17 0.12 -1.79
C PHE A 51 -2.65 0.17 -1.95
N SER A 52 -2.18 0.92 -2.96
CA SER A 52 -0.78 1.29 -3.12
C SER A 52 -0.51 2.75 -2.68
N PRO A 53 0.39 2.99 -1.71
CA PRO A 53 0.73 4.33 -1.26
C PRO A 53 1.63 5.07 -2.26
N GLY A 54 1.80 6.38 -2.05
CA GLY A 54 2.73 7.20 -2.84
C GLY A 54 4.19 6.79 -2.69
N LEU A 55 5.05 7.34 -3.54
CA LEU A 55 6.51 7.16 -3.46
C LEU A 55 7.03 7.63 -2.10
N GLY A 56 7.89 6.84 -1.45
CA GLY A 56 8.46 7.22 -0.14
C GLY A 56 7.45 7.26 0.99
N SER A 57 6.24 6.74 0.81
CA SER A 57 5.15 6.81 1.78
C SER A 57 4.99 5.49 2.54
N SER A 58 3.89 5.32 3.26
CA SER A 58 3.55 4.08 3.97
C SER A 58 2.06 3.74 3.85
N ARG A 59 1.74 2.44 3.90
CA ARG A 59 0.39 1.89 3.98
C ARG A 59 -0.48 2.55 5.05
N TRP A 60 0.12 3.04 6.13
CA TRP A 60 -0.60 3.69 7.23
C TRP A 60 -1.31 4.98 6.82
N LEU A 61 -0.86 5.68 5.78
CA LEU A 61 -1.55 6.88 5.28
C LEU A 61 -2.97 6.57 4.78
N ALA A 62 -3.26 5.31 4.45
CA ALA A 62 -4.60 4.92 4.03
C ALA A 62 -5.60 4.71 5.18
N SER A 63 -5.13 4.68 6.43
CA SER A 63 -5.93 4.20 7.57
C SER A 63 -7.33 4.85 7.66
N THR A 64 -7.44 6.15 7.41
CA THR A 64 -8.70 6.89 7.53
C THR A 64 -9.73 6.43 6.50
N TRP A 65 -9.40 6.49 5.21
CA TRP A 65 -10.35 6.14 4.15
C TRP A 65 -10.52 4.61 4.02
N ALA A 66 -9.48 3.84 4.35
CA ALA A 66 -9.59 2.39 4.46
C ALA A 66 -10.61 1.98 5.53
N THR A 67 -10.60 2.64 6.69
CA THR A 67 -11.60 2.39 7.74
C THR A 67 -12.99 2.83 7.32
N GLU A 68 -13.11 3.95 6.60
CA GLU A 68 -14.39 4.41 6.05
C GLU A 68 -14.95 3.37 5.07
N LEU A 69 -14.20 2.95 4.05
CA LEU A 69 -14.66 1.92 3.11
C LEU A 69 -15.01 0.60 3.79
N ALA A 70 -14.21 0.18 4.78
CA ALA A 70 -14.52 -1.01 5.57
C ALA A 70 -15.86 -0.90 6.31
N SER A 71 -16.22 0.30 6.78
CA SER A 71 -17.52 0.55 7.43
C SER A 71 -18.72 0.44 6.46
N HIS A 72 -18.48 0.55 5.15
CA HIS A 72 -19.47 0.34 4.09
C HIS A 72 -19.44 -1.09 3.51
N GLY A 73 -18.70 -2.01 4.13
CA GLY A 73 -18.68 -3.42 3.72
C GLY A 73 -17.65 -3.76 2.64
N ALA A 74 -16.45 -3.18 2.70
CA ALA A 74 -15.31 -3.62 1.90
C ALA A 74 -14.20 -4.22 2.77
N ILE A 75 -13.39 -5.11 2.19
CA ILE A 75 -12.14 -5.54 2.80
C ILE A 75 -11.02 -4.72 2.16
N VAL A 76 -10.35 -3.87 2.96
CA VAL A 76 -9.25 -3.03 2.45
C VAL A 76 -7.91 -3.62 2.85
N VAL A 77 -7.03 -3.85 1.87
CA VAL A 77 -5.68 -4.38 2.06
C VAL A 77 -4.68 -3.36 1.53
N ALA A 78 -3.98 -2.68 2.44
CA ALA A 78 -2.93 -1.74 2.11
C ALA A 78 -1.55 -2.41 2.22
N LEU A 79 -0.68 -2.22 1.22
CA LEU A 79 0.68 -2.75 1.22
C LEU A 79 1.73 -1.64 1.30
N ASP A 80 2.88 -1.96 1.88
CA ASP A 80 4.09 -1.18 1.65
C ASP A 80 4.87 -1.85 0.51
N HIS A 81 5.54 -1.05 -0.31
CA HIS A 81 6.49 -1.53 -1.30
C HIS A 81 7.90 -1.47 -0.68
N PRO A 82 8.59 -2.60 -0.42
CA PRO A 82 9.91 -2.61 0.20
C PRO A 82 10.94 -1.81 -0.60
N PHE A 83 11.87 -1.15 0.09
CA PHE A 83 12.90 -0.24 -0.48
C PHE A 83 12.35 1.05 -1.13
N ASP A 84 11.04 1.15 -1.27
CA ASP A 84 10.30 2.26 -1.84
C ASP A 84 9.56 3.07 -0.76
N ALA A 85 8.91 2.37 0.18
CA ALA A 85 8.31 2.98 1.36
C ALA A 85 9.39 3.50 2.32
N ALA A 86 9.04 4.49 3.14
CA ALA A 86 9.97 5.11 4.10
C ALA A 86 10.74 4.07 4.93
N ALA A 87 10.00 3.06 5.42
CA ALA A 87 10.54 1.83 5.96
C ALA A 87 9.46 0.74 5.97
N THR A 88 9.86 -0.51 5.67
CA THR A 88 8.97 -1.67 5.67
C THR A 88 9.57 -2.79 6.50
N ARG A 89 8.83 -3.30 7.48
CA ARG A 89 9.18 -4.57 8.13
C ARG A 89 8.74 -5.72 7.23
N ILE A 90 9.70 -6.53 6.78
CA ILE A 90 9.45 -7.70 5.93
C ILE A 90 9.31 -8.99 6.78
N LEU A 91 8.97 -10.11 6.12
CA LEU A 91 8.51 -11.33 6.79
C LEU A 91 9.51 -11.95 7.78
N ASP A 92 10.82 -11.84 7.51
CA ASP A 92 11.87 -12.32 8.40
C ASP A 92 12.17 -11.37 9.58
N GLY A 93 11.44 -10.26 9.67
CA GLY A 93 11.57 -9.23 10.70
C GLY A 93 12.56 -8.12 10.34
N ALA A 94 13.33 -8.24 9.25
CA ALA A 94 14.24 -7.21 8.79
C ALA A 94 13.48 -5.95 8.37
N ILE A 95 14.18 -4.81 8.42
CA ILE A 95 13.64 -3.51 8.01
C ILE A 95 14.26 -3.13 6.67
N ALA A 96 13.44 -3.11 5.63
CA ALA A 96 13.80 -2.55 4.33
C ALA A 96 13.59 -1.04 4.38
N MET A 97 14.69 -0.29 4.49
CA MET A 97 14.68 1.17 4.43
C MET A 97 14.53 1.65 2.98
N SER A 98 13.94 2.83 2.79
CA SER A 98 13.89 3.48 1.47
C SER A 98 15.30 3.62 0.87
N GLY A 99 15.48 3.13 -0.36
CA GLY A 99 16.67 3.33 -1.19
C GLY A 99 16.49 4.42 -2.25
N LEU A 100 15.38 5.16 -2.20
CA LEU A 100 15.04 6.17 -3.19
C LEU A 100 16.01 7.36 -3.12
N VAL A 101 16.64 7.66 -4.26
CA VAL A 101 17.54 8.81 -4.42
C VAL A 101 17.10 9.58 -5.65
N ALA A 102 16.77 10.86 -5.46
CA ALA A 102 16.58 11.78 -6.58
C ALA A 102 17.95 12.05 -7.22
N THR A 103 18.07 11.78 -8.51
CA THR A 103 19.32 11.99 -9.24
C THR A 103 19.54 13.46 -9.59
N GLY A 104 18.44 14.24 -9.62
CA GLY A 104 18.44 15.64 -10.07
C GLY A 104 18.36 15.77 -11.59
N ASP A 105 18.40 14.66 -12.32
CA ASP A 105 18.14 14.60 -13.76
C ASP A 105 16.68 14.20 -13.99
N ALA A 106 15.91 15.09 -14.60
CA ALA A 106 14.48 14.86 -14.80
C ALA A 106 14.18 13.66 -15.71
N THR A 107 15.06 13.32 -16.65
CA THR A 107 14.88 12.18 -17.54
C THR A 107 15.14 10.88 -16.79
N GLU A 108 16.22 10.82 -16.01
CA GLU A 108 16.56 9.68 -15.17
C GLU A 108 15.48 9.42 -14.10
N ASP A 109 15.08 10.47 -13.38
CA ASP A 109 14.06 10.37 -12.32
C ASP A 109 12.70 9.93 -12.88
N ASN A 110 12.35 10.36 -14.10
CA ASN A 110 11.13 9.88 -14.78
C ASN A 110 11.25 8.40 -15.20
N ARG A 111 12.42 7.95 -15.65
CA ARG A 111 12.66 6.54 -15.99
C ARG A 111 12.58 5.66 -14.74
N ASN A 112 13.17 6.10 -13.64
CA ASN A 112 13.07 5.43 -12.35
C ASN A 112 11.63 5.34 -11.87
N ALA A 113 10.86 6.44 -11.96
CA ALA A 113 9.44 6.43 -11.63
C ALA A 113 8.62 5.43 -12.47
N ALA A 114 8.92 5.30 -13.77
CA ALA A 114 8.29 4.28 -14.61
C ALA A 114 8.65 2.85 -14.16
N SER A 115 9.94 2.59 -13.91
CA SER A 115 10.39 1.29 -13.41
C SER A 115 9.78 0.92 -12.06
N TRP A 116 9.71 1.86 -11.11
CA TRP A 116 9.03 1.64 -9.83
C TRP A 116 7.53 1.38 -10.01
N THR A 117 6.88 2.07 -10.95
CA THR A 117 5.46 1.83 -11.28
C THR A 117 5.23 0.39 -11.74
N GLU A 118 6.09 -0.13 -12.61
CA GLU A 118 6.01 -1.54 -13.06
C GLU A 118 6.22 -2.53 -11.92
N THR A 119 7.21 -2.30 -11.07
CA THR A 119 7.45 -3.14 -9.89
C THR A 119 6.25 -3.13 -8.96
N ARG A 120 5.68 -1.94 -8.69
CA ARG A 120 4.50 -1.79 -7.82
C ARG A 120 3.26 -2.46 -8.39
N ALA A 121 3.06 -2.43 -9.71
CA ALA A 121 1.99 -3.17 -10.36
C ALA A 121 2.17 -4.69 -10.17
N LYS A 122 3.40 -5.20 -10.31
CA LYS A 122 3.72 -6.62 -10.04
C LYS A 122 3.50 -6.98 -8.57
N ASP A 123 3.84 -6.09 -7.65
CA ASP A 123 3.59 -6.30 -6.21
C ASP A 123 2.09 -6.39 -5.90
N LEU A 124 1.26 -5.58 -6.57
CA LEU A 124 -0.21 -5.65 -6.44
C LEU A 124 -0.76 -6.99 -6.95
N SER A 125 -0.30 -7.46 -8.11
CA SER A 125 -0.65 -8.79 -8.63
C SER A 125 -0.16 -9.92 -7.72
N ALA A 126 1.07 -9.81 -7.20
CA ALA A 126 1.63 -10.79 -6.27
C ALA A 126 0.88 -10.82 -4.93
N LEU A 127 0.44 -9.66 -4.44
CA LEU A 127 -0.45 -9.58 -3.28
C LEU A 127 -1.76 -10.29 -3.56
N LEU A 128 -2.36 -10.09 -4.74
CA LEU A 128 -3.59 -10.76 -5.10
C LEU A 128 -3.41 -12.29 -5.17
N ASP A 129 -2.30 -12.77 -5.74
CA ASP A 129 -1.94 -14.19 -5.72
C ASP A 129 -1.88 -14.73 -4.28
N ALA A 130 -1.20 -14.00 -3.40
CA ALA A 130 -1.06 -14.36 -2.00
C ALA A 130 -2.41 -14.37 -1.27
N LEU A 131 -3.28 -13.40 -1.53
CA LEU A 131 -4.63 -13.33 -0.94
C LEU A 131 -5.51 -14.48 -1.41
N VAL A 132 -5.48 -14.83 -2.70
CA VAL A 132 -6.22 -15.97 -3.27
C VAL A 132 -5.76 -17.28 -2.64
N ALA A 133 -4.44 -17.49 -2.54
CA ALA A 133 -3.88 -18.67 -1.89
C ALA A 133 -4.29 -18.72 -0.40
N ALA A 134 -4.10 -17.62 0.32
CA ALA A 134 -4.38 -17.53 1.75
C ALA A 134 -5.86 -17.71 2.08
N LYS A 135 -6.78 -17.29 1.20
CA LYS A 135 -8.23 -17.41 1.41
C LYS A 135 -8.68 -18.83 1.75
N GLN A 136 -8.00 -19.85 1.22
CA GLN A 136 -8.36 -21.26 1.45
C GLN A 136 -8.20 -21.69 2.91
N HIS A 137 -7.35 -21.02 3.69
CA HIS A 137 -6.97 -21.44 5.04
C HIS A 137 -6.94 -20.29 6.06
N ASN A 138 -7.26 -19.06 5.66
CA ASN A 138 -7.28 -17.89 6.52
C ASN A 138 -8.72 -17.39 6.77
N PRO A 139 -9.28 -17.58 7.98
CA PRO A 139 -10.62 -17.11 8.32
C PRO A 139 -10.83 -15.60 8.15
N VAL A 140 -9.78 -14.78 8.23
CA VAL A 140 -9.83 -13.33 7.97
C VAL A 140 -10.34 -13.03 6.56
N LEU A 141 -10.01 -13.89 5.60
CA LEU A 141 -10.34 -13.74 4.19
C LEU A 141 -11.61 -14.51 3.79
N ALA A 142 -12.32 -15.12 4.74
CA ALA A 142 -13.49 -15.95 4.44
C ALA A 142 -14.55 -15.17 3.65
N GLY A 143 -14.79 -13.91 4.02
CA GLY A 143 -15.74 -13.02 3.33
C GLY A 143 -15.17 -12.23 2.15
N ALA A 144 -13.90 -12.39 1.80
CA ALA A 144 -13.29 -11.67 0.68
C ALA A 144 -13.79 -12.20 -0.67
N ASP A 145 -14.44 -11.35 -1.45
CA ASP A 145 -14.87 -11.67 -2.80
C ASP A 145 -13.73 -11.39 -3.80
N MET A 146 -13.06 -12.45 -4.25
CA MET A 146 -11.92 -12.34 -5.17
C MET A 146 -12.35 -12.13 -6.63
N ASP A 147 -13.66 -12.14 -6.91
CA ASP A 147 -14.25 -11.78 -8.20
C ASP A 147 -14.74 -10.30 -8.20
N ARG A 148 -14.48 -9.55 -7.12
CA ARG A 148 -14.79 -8.12 -6.98
C ARG A 148 -13.60 -7.38 -6.37
N VAL A 149 -12.56 -7.17 -7.15
CA VAL A 149 -11.31 -6.54 -6.74
C VAL A 149 -11.16 -5.16 -7.35
N VAL A 150 -10.94 -4.16 -6.50
CA VAL A 150 -10.63 -2.78 -6.91
C VAL A 150 -9.22 -2.42 -6.43
N VAL A 151 -8.43 -1.75 -7.26
CA VAL A 151 -7.13 -1.23 -6.87
C VAL A 151 -7.19 0.30 -6.77
N VAL A 152 -6.83 0.83 -5.61
CA VAL A 152 -6.75 2.26 -5.35
C VAL A 152 -5.29 2.63 -5.14
N GLY A 153 -4.87 3.78 -5.67
CA GLY A 153 -3.51 4.24 -5.47
C GLY A 153 -3.41 5.75 -5.33
N HIS A 154 -2.41 6.20 -4.58
CA HIS A 154 -2.10 7.63 -4.44
C HIS A 154 -0.78 7.98 -5.11
N SER A 155 -0.75 9.07 -5.88
CA SER A 155 0.46 9.55 -6.57
C SER A 155 1.09 8.43 -7.41
N LEU A 156 2.35 8.04 -7.17
CA LEU A 156 2.97 6.90 -7.88
C LEU A 156 2.20 5.57 -7.71
N GLY A 157 1.55 5.38 -6.56
CA GLY A 157 0.69 4.22 -6.34
C GLY A 157 -0.55 4.24 -7.25
N GLY A 158 -1.04 5.42 -7.63
CA GLY A 158 -2.13 5.59 -8.59
C GLY A 158 -1.75 5.15 -10.00
N ALA A 159 -0.54 5.52 -10.45
CA ALA A 159 0.04 5.01 -11.69
C ALA A 159 0.18 3.48 -11.67
N ALA A 160 0.61 2.92 -10.53
CA ALA A 160 0.74 1.47 -10.36
C ALA A 160 -0.62 0.77 -10.36
N ALA A 161 -1.64 1.39 -9.76
CA ALA A 161 -3.01 0.89 -9.78
C ALA A 161 -3.58 0.83 -11.21
N LEU A 162 -3.36 1.89 -12.01
CA LEU A 162 -3.74 1.92 -13.42
C LEU A 162 -3.04 0.82 -14.22
N LEU A 163 -1.73 0.64 -14.03
CA LEU A 163 -0.96 -0.40 -14.72
C LEU A 163 -1.41 -1.80 -14.30
N ALA A 164 -1.62 -2.05 -13.01
CA ALA A 164 -2.14 -3.32 -12.50
C ALA A 164 -3.52 -3.64 -13.09
N GLY A 165 -4.46 -2.68 -13.09
CA GLY A 165 -5.78 -2.88 -13.71
C GLY A 165 -5.74 -3.10 -15.22
N GLY A 166 -4.71 -2.58 -15.90
CA GLY A 166 -4.48 -2.83 -17.33
C GLY A 166 -3.81 -4.17 -17.64
N THR A 167 -3.24 -4.86 -16.65
CA THR A 167 -2.39 -6.06 -16.87
C THR A 167 -2.85 -7.30 -16.10
N ASP A 168 -3.66 -7.15 -15.05
CA ASP A 168 -4.22 -8.24 -14.26
C ASP A 168 -5.74 -8.28 -14.41
N LEU A 169 -6.24 -9.28 -15.13
CA LEU A 169 -7.66 -9.42 -15.48
C LEU A 169 -8.58 -9.68 -14.28
N ARG A 170 -8.02 -9.92 -13.09
CA ARG A 170 -8.79 -10.06 -11.85
C ARG A 170 -9.19 -8.72 -11.24
N VAL A 171 -8.65 -7.60 -11.74
CA VAL A 171 -8.97 -6.25 -11.25
C VAL A 171 -10.18 -5.70 -12.00
N ASP A 172 -11.30 -5.51 -11.29
CA ASP A 172 -12.57 -5.03 -11.84
C ASP A 172 -12.66 -3.50 -11.93
N GLY A 173 -11.81 -2.79 -11.18
CA GLY A 173 -11.83 -1.33 -11.14
C GLY A 173 -10.56 -0.72 -10.56
N VAL A 174 -10.32 0.53 -10.95
CA VAL A 174 -9.17 1.32 -10.49
C VAL A 174 -9.61 2.71 -10.07
N ALA A 175 -9.01 3.23 -8.99
CA ALA A 175 -9.05 4.65 -8.67
C ALA A 175 -7.64 5.23 -8.49
N ASP A 176 -7.33 6.25 -9.29
CA ASP A 176 -6.09 7.01 -9.20
C ASP A 176 -6.34 8.32 -8.42
N ILE A 177 -5.65 8.48 -7.29
CA ILE A 177 -5.67 9.69 -6.46
C ILE A 177 -4.41 10.50 -6.74
N ASP A 178 -4.53 11.46 -7.66
CA ASP A 178 -3.48 12.43 -8.00
C ASP A 178 -2.17 11.80 -8.53
N GLY A 179 -2.26 10.61 -9.12
CA GLY A 179 -1.20 10.01 -9.90
C GLY A 179 -1.13 10.56 -11.32
N MET A 180 0.05 10.41 -11.90
CA MET A 180 0.24 10.59 -13.34
C MET A 180 0.58 9.22 -13.93
N PRO A 181 -0.10 8.78 -15.00
CA PRO A 181 0.28 7.57 -15.72
C PRO A 181 1.78 7.59 -16.07
N ARG A 182 2.48 6.52 -15.72
CA ARG A 182 3.90 6.32 -16.06
C ARG A 182 3.97 5.20 -17.06
N PHE A 183 4.58 5.46 -18.22
CA PHE A 183 4.83 4.45 -19.23
C PHE A 183 6.34 4.40 -19.45
N SER A 184 6.92 3.21 -19.45
CA SER A 184 8.21 3.02 -20.09
C SER A 184 8.00 3.32 -21.58
N GLY A 185 8.58 4.42 -22.07
CA GLY A 185 8.63 4.65 -23.51
C GLY A 185 9.35 3.50 -24.23
N GLU A 186 8.92 3.22 -25.47
CA GLU A 186 9.54 2.25 -26.39
C GLU A 186 11.06 2.37 -26.48
#